data_AF-A0A484WWU8-F1
#
_entry.id   AF-A0A484WWU8-F1
#
_cell.length_a   1.000
_cell.length_b   1.000
_cell.length_c   1.000
_cell.angle_alpha   90.00
_cell.angle_beta   90.00
_cell.angle_gamma   90.00
#
_symmetry.space_group_name_H-M   'P 1'
#
loop_
_entity.id
_entity.type
_entity.pdbx_description
1 polymer ?
#
loop_
_entity_poly.entity_id
_entity_poly.type
_entity_poly.pdbx_seq_one_letter_code
_entity_poly.pdbx_strand_id
1 'polypeptide(L)'
;MTLKQNRLYLLAVCSLLLSHKSGAVSFDPSLLAGASGESDLSRFYENNAMPAGKQEMDIYVNGSWKGRYNVTYGEQRDDIRLAWKDAQTLGINTKSLPAPAIPQGQVQLHDLVQGGEVKTDPGTLSLALTVPQAAILRTEEGYIAPQFWDEGIPR
;
A
#
# COMPACT_ATOMS: atom_id res chain seq x y z
N MET A 1 60.36 3.66 -3.48
CA MET A 1 59.79 2.35 -3.10
C MET A 1 58.66 2.50 -2.07
N THR A 2 57.78 3.51 -2.21
CA THR A 2 56.81 3.95 -1.17
C THR A 2 55.34 3.93 -1.62
N LEU A 3 55.03 3.59 -2.87
CA LEU A 3 53.66 3.61 -3.40
C LEU A 3 52.79 2.40 -3.01
N LYS A 4 53.38 1.29 -2.54
CA LYS A 4 52.64 0.06 -2.18
C LYS A 4 52.00 0.11 -0.78
N GLN A 5 52.56 0.91 0.15
CA GLN A 5 52.08 0.97 1.54
C GLN A 5 50.74 1.70 1.67
N ASN A 6 50.49 2.77 0.91
CA ASN A 6 49.23 3.54 1.01
C ASN A 6 47.99 2.78 0.53
N ARG A 7 48.13 1.79 -0.36
CA ARG A 7 46.99 0.98 -0.83
C ARG A 7 46.55 -0.07 0.19
N LEU A 8 47.47 -0.51 1.05
CA LEU A 8 47.19 -1.51 2.08
C LEU A 8 46.37 -0.91 3.24
N TYR A 9 46.65 0.35 3.62
CA TYR A 9 45.88 1.05 4.65
C TYR A 9 44.47 1.41 4.20
N LEU A 10 44.26 1.74 2.92
CA LEU A 10 42.93 2.07 2.40
C LEU A 10 41.96 0.87 2.43
N LEU A 11 42.46 -0.34 2.21
CA LEU A 11 41.67 -1.59 2.31
C LEU A 11 41.37 -1.97 3.76
N ALA A 12 42.31 -1.74 4.69
CA ALA A 12 42.13 -2.04 6.11
C ALA A 12 41.15 -1.07 6.80
N VAL A 13 41.06 0.18 6.36
CA VAL A 13 40.08 1.15 6.88
C VAL A 13 38.66 0.87 6.36
N CYS A 14 38.51 0.35 5.14
CA CYS A 14 37.20 -0.04 4.60
C CYS A 14 36.55 -1.22 5.33
N SER A 15 37.33 -2.21 5.79
CA SER A 15 36.77 -3.40 6.46
C SER A 15 36.24 -3.12 7.88
N LEU A 16 36.71 -2.06 8.54
CA LEU A 16 36.20 -1.65 9.85
C LEU A 16 34.87 -0.87 9.80
N LEU A 17 34.47 -0.36 8.63
CA LEU A 17 33.23 0.41 8.47
C LEU A 17 32.00 -0.44 8.10
N LEU A 18 32.17 -1.75 7.84
CA LEU A 18 31.07 -2.62 7.39
C LEU A 18 30.45 -3.52 8.47
N SER A 19 30.79 -3.37 9.76
CA SER A 19 30.05 -4.06 10.83
C SER A 19 28.76 -3.30 11.19
N HIS A 20 27.82 -3.21 10.26
CA HIS A 20 26.44 -2.94 10.62
C HIS A 20 25.85 -4.25 11.13
N LYS A 21 25.83 -4.43 12.45
CA LYS A 21 24.96 -5.44 13.06
C LYS A 21 23.52 -5.00 12.84
N SER A 22 22.94 -5.41 11.72
CA SER A 22 21.49 -5.37 11.55
C SER A 22 20.91 -6.42 12.49
N GLY A 23 20.43 -6.00 13.65
CA GLY A 23 19.66 -6.88 14.52
C GLY A 23 18.32 -7.13 13.85
N ALA A 24 18.02 -8.39 13.51
CA ALA A 24 16.67 -8.75 13.11
C ALA A 24 15.73 -8.39 14.27
N VAL A 25 14.76 -7.51 14.00
CA VAL A 25 13.69 -7.21 14.97
C VAL A 25 12.85 -8.48 15.12
N SER A 26 12.59 -8.88 16.35
CA SER A 26 11.75 -10.04 16.67
C SER A 26 10.67 -9.62 17.66
N PHE A 27 9.47 -10.17 17.52
CA PHE A 27 8.32 -9.93 18.37
C PHE A 27 8.02 -11.21 19.16
N ASP A 28 7.75 -11.07 20.45
CA ASP A 28 7.38 -12.18 21.32
C ASP A 28 5.86 -12.42 21.24
N PRO A 29 5.38 -13.54 20.64
CA PRO A 29 3.95 -13.81 20.50
C PRO A 29 3.23 -14.03 21.83
N SER A 30 3.95 -14.34 22.92
CA SER A 30 3.35 -14.53 24.25
C SER A 30 2.76 -13.24 24.84
N LEU A 31 3.13 -12.09 24.29
CA LEU A 31 2.56 -10.79 24.65
C LEU A 31 1.18 -10.55 23.99
N LEU A 32 0.76 -11.39 23.05
CA LEU A 32 -0.53 -11.30 22.40
C LEU A 32 -1.59 -12.09 23.18
N ALA A 33 -2.75 -11.47 23.36
CA ALA A 33 -3.86 -12.09 24.09
C ALA A 33 -4.69 -13.04 23.21
N GLY A 34 -5.24 -14.08 23.82
CA GLY A 34 -6.17 -15.00 23.16
C GLY A 34 -5.53 -15.80 22.03
N ALA A 35 -6.31 -16.08 20.98
CA ALA A 35 -5.86 -16.88 19.83
C ALA A 35 -4.74 -16.20 19.00
N SER A 36 -4.42 -14.93 19.28
CA SER A 36 -3.40 -14.17 18.56
C SER A 36 -1.97 -14.63 18.85
N GLY A 37 -1.74 -15.37 19.94
CA GLY A 37 -0.41 -15.93 20.28
C GLY A 37 0.11 -16.99 19.29
N GLU A 38 -0.76 -17.53 18.43
CA GLU A 38 -0.39 -18.47 17.35
C GLU A 38 -0.17 -17.76 16.00
N SER A 39 -0.32 -16.44 15.94
CA SER A 39 -0.16 -15.69 14.69
C SER A 39 1.31 -15.57 14.29
N ASP A 40 1.60 -15.77 13.01
CA ASP A 40 2.94 -15.55 12.47
C ASP A 40 3.29 -14.05 12.46
N LEU A 41 4.25 -13.64 13.29
CA LEU A 41 4.72 -12.25 13.37
C LEU A 41 5.89 -11.95 12.44
N SER A 42 6.39 -12.94 11.69
CA SER A 42 7.58 -12.78 10.85
C SER A 42 7.46 -11.70 9.78
N ARG A 43 6.24 -11.47 9.27
CA ARG A 43 5.94 -10.39 8.31
C ARG A 43 6.23 -8.98 8.83
N PHE A 44 6.22 -8.78 10.15
CA PHE A 44 6.51 -7.48 10.76
C PHE A 44 8.02 -7.26 10.99
N TYR A 45 8.84 -8.31 10.89
CA TYR A 45 10.28 -8.21 11.17
C TYR A 45 11.06 -7.40 10.13
N GLU A 46 10.62 -7.41 8.87
CA GLU A 46 11.36 -6.75 7.79
C GLU A 46 10.67 -5.52 7.20
N ASN A 47 9.33 -5.42 7.19
CA ASN A 47 8.67 -4.41 6.35
C ASN A 47 7.29 -3.92 6.79
N ASN A 48 6.88 -4.15 8.05
CA ASN A 48 5.58 -3.71 8.56
C ASN A 48 4.41 -4.05 7.60
N ALA A 49 4.46 -5.22 6.97
CA ALA A 49 3.54 -5.56 5.88
C ALA A 49 2.10 -5.78 6.40
N MET A 50 1.12 -5.36 5.61
CA MET A 50 -0.29 -5.66 5.92
C MET A 50 -0.53 -7.17 5.87
N PRO A 51 -1.28 -7.75 6.82
CA PRO A 51 -1.63 -9.16 6.78
C PRO A 51 -2.59 -9.46 5.63
N ALA A 52 -2.47 -10.65 5.06
CA ALA A 52 -3.42 -11.16 4.07
C ALA A 52 -4.85 -11.17 4.64
N GLY A 53 -5.83 -10.90 3.78
CA GLY A 53 -7.25 -10.81 4.13
C GLY A 53 -7.86 -9.45 3.85
N LYS A 54 -9.07 -9.24 4.37
CA LYS A 54 -9.82 -7.98 4.18
C LYS A 54 -9.39 -6.96 5.22
N GLN A 55 -9.03 -5.77 4.73
CA GLN A 55 -8.61 -4.62 5.51
C GLN A 55 -9.45 -3.42 5.12
N GLU A 56 -9.91 -2.66 6.11
CA GLU A 56 -10.62 -1.41 5.88
C GLU A 56 -9.60 -0.28 5.78
N MET A 57 -9.51 0.37 4.62
CA MET A 57 -8.46 1.32 4.28
C MET A 57 -9.03 2.64 3.74
N ASP A 58 -8.44 3.76 4.15
CA ASP A 58 -8.67 5.05 3.49
C ASP A 58 -7.94 5.11 2.15
N ILE A 59 -8.64 5.41 1.06
CA ILE A 59 -8.05 5.49 -0.28
C ILE A 59 -7.89 6.95 -0.69
N TYR A 60 -6.68 7.31 -1.11
CA TYR A 60 -6.31 8.60 -1.69
C TYR A 60 -5.91 8.39 -3.16
N VAL A 61 -6.43 9.20 -4.07
CA VAL A 61 -6.02 9.22 -5.48
C VAL A 61 -5.39 10.56 -5.78
N ASN A 62 -4.12 10.57 -6.18
CA ASN A 62 -3.31 11.78 -6.40
C ASN A 62 -3.41 12.78 -5.23
N GLY A 63 -3.41 12.26 -3.99
CA GLY A 63 -3.51 13.04 -2.75
C GLY A 63 -4.93 13.44 -2.33
N SER A 64 -5.95 13.21 -3.15
CA SER A 64 -7.36 13.47 -2.80
C SER A 64 -7.99 12.24 -2.14
N TRP A 65 -8.51 12.40 -0.92
CA TRP A 65 -9.26 11.35 -0.24
C TRP A 65 -10.53 10.97 -1.02
N LYS A 66 -10.77 9.68 -1.20
CA LYS A 66 -11.90 9.12 -1.95
C LYS A 66 -12.85 8.31 -1.09
N GLY A 67 -12.61 8.17 0.20
CA GLY A 67 -13.42 7.36 1.10
C GLY A 67 -12.66 6.20 1.73
N ARG A 68 -13.41 5.43 2.52
CA ARG A 68 -12.94 4.24 3.22
C ARG A 68 -13.54 3.00 2.61
N TYR A 69 -12.71 2.01 2.29
CA TYR A 69 -13.09 0.85 1.50
C TYR A 69 -12.51 -0.45 2.06
N ASN A 70 -13.21 -1.56 1.82
CA ASN A 70 -12.68 -2.89 2.09
C ASN A 70 -11.75 -3.33 0.95
N VAL A 71 -10.46 -3.44 1.27
CA VAL A 71 -9.39 -3.87 0.37
C VAL A 71 -8.97 -5.28 0.75
N THR A 72 -8.69 -6.13 -0.23
CA THR A 72 -8.21 -7.50 0.00
C THR A 72 -6.72 -7.57 -0.28
N TYR A 73 -5.93 -7.82 0.76
CA TYR A 73 -4.51 -8.13 0.65
C TYR A 73 -4.34 -9.64 0.46
N GLY A 74 -3.51 -10.04 -0.50
CA GLY A 74 -3.06 -11.41 -0.67
C GLY A 74 -1.79 -11.70 0.11
N GLU A 75 -1.24 -12.91 -0.08
CA GLU A 75 0.03 -13.32 0.52
C GLU A 75 1.23 -12.61 -0.11
N GLN A 76 1.09 -12.20 -1.38
CA GLN A 76 2.11 -11.43 -2.09
C GLN A 76 1.92 -9.94 -1.81
N ARG A 77 3.04 -9.23 -1.60
CA ARG A 77 3.05 -7.80 -1.24
C ARG A 77 2.23 -6.92 -2.18
N ASP A 78 2.24 -7.24 -3.47
CA ASP A 78 1.58 -6.44 -4.52
C ASP A 78 0.20 -7.01 -4.91
N ASP A 79 -0.25 -8.11 -4.28
CA ASP A 79 -1.60 -8.64 -4.46
C ASP A 79 -2.58 -7.83 -3.60
N ILE A 80 -2.97 -6.66 -4.10
CA ILE A 80 -3.90 -5.76 -3.44
C ILE A 80 -5.10 -5.55 -4.35
N ARG A 81 -6.25 -6.06 -3.93
CA ARG A 81 -7.47 -6.08 -4.73
C ARG A 81 -8.57 -5.21 -4.13
N LEU A 82 -9.32 -4.54 -4.99
CA LEU A 82 -10.51 -3.77 -4.64
C LEU A 82 -11.72 -4.32 -5.39
N ALA A 83 -12.91 -4.28 -4.78
CA ALA A 83 -14.14 -4.65 -5.48
C ALA A 83 -14.35 -3.73 -6.68
N TRP A 84 -14.74 -4.29 -7.82
CA TRP A 84 -14.86 -3.54 -9.07
C TRP A 84 -15.82 -2.34 -8.94
N LYS A 85 -16.97 -2.55 -8.29
CA LYS A 85 -17.94 -1.48 -8.01
C LYS A 85 -17.34 -0.29 -7.25
N ASP A 86 -16.42 -0.54 -6.33
CA ASP A 86 -15.80 0.47 -5.49
C ASP A 86 -14.66 1.16 -6.25
N ALA A 87 -13.94 0.42 -7.10
CA ALA A 87 -12.95 1.01 -8.01
C ALA A 87 -13.57 2.06 -8.94
N GLN A 88 -14.83 1.86 -9.35
CA GLN A 88 -15.57 2.80 -10.20
C GLN A 88 -15.93 4.12 -9.51
N THR A 89 -15.90 4.19 -8.17
CA THR A 89 -16.20 5.42 -7.41
C THR A 89 -14.96 6.28 -7.15
N LEU A 90 -13.75 5.77 -7.46
CA LEU A 90 -12.49 6.46 -7.17
C LEU A 90 -12.15 7.62 -8.12
N GLY A 91 -12.96 7.84 -9.16
CA GLY A 91 -12.69 8.87 -10.18
C GLY A 91 -11.56 8.49 -11.15
N ILE A 92 -11.20 7.21 -11.22
CA ILE A 92 -10.26 6.65 -12.17
C ILE A 92 -11.04 6.11 -13.38
N ASN A 93 -10.54 6.36 -14.59
CA ASN A 93 -11.15 5.87 -15.81
C ASN A 93 -10.91 4.37 -15.95
N THR A 94 -11.96 3.58 -15.71
CA THR A 94 -11.92 2.11 -15.77
C THR A 94 -12.32 1.54 -17.13
N LYS A 95 -12.64 2.37 -18.15
CA LYS A 95 -13.12 1.91 -19.46
C LYS A 95 -12.10 1.07 -20.24
N SER A 96 -10.81 1.34 -20.03
CA SER A 96 -9.69 0.62 -20.63
C SER A 96 -9.33 -0.66 -19.89
N LEU A 97 -9.86 -0.87 -18.68
CA LEU A 97 -9.54 -2.01 -17.85
C LEU A 97 -10.47 -3.19 -18.15
N PRO A 98 -9.98 -4.43 -18.13
CA PRO A 98 -10.82 -5.60 -18.31
C PRO A 98 -11.79 -5.70 -17.12
N ALA A 99 -13.08 -5.49 -17.38
CA ALA A 99 -14.10 -5.67 -16.37
C ALA A 99 -14.16 -7.14 -15.93
N PRO A 100 -14.31 -7.43 -14.62
CA PRO A 100 -14.46 -8.80 -14.17
C PRO A 100 -15.72 -9.45 -14.75
N ALA A 101 -15.64 -10.75 -15.07
CA ALA A 101 -16.76 -11.50 -15.65
C ALA A 101 -17.94 -11.71 -14.66
N ILE A 102 -17.72 -11.48 -13.36
CA ILE A 102 -18.72 -11.67 -12.32
C ILE A 102 -19.09 -10.33 -11.65
N PRO A 103 -20.35 -10.12 -11.22
CA PRO A 103 -20.80 -8.87 -10.58
C PRO A 103 -20.04 -8.50 -9.30
N GLN A 104 -19.50 -9.49 -8.58
CA GLN A 104 -18.70 -9.30 -7.37
C GLN A 104 -17.20 -9.41 -7.63
N GLY A 105 -16.78 -9.17 -8.87
CA GLY A 105 -15.39 -9.25 -9.24
C GLY A 105 -14.53 -8.20 -8.57
N GLN A 106 -13.24 -8.49 -8.50
CA GLN A 106 -12.23 -7.59 -7.97
C GLN A 106 -11.27 -7.18 -9.08
N VAL A 107 -10.59 -6.06 -8.89
CA VAL A 107 -9.51 -5.57 -9.74
C VAL A 107 -8.24 -5.40 -8.91
N GLN A 108 -7.09 -5.70 -9.50
CA GLN A 108 -5.81 -5.41 -8.89
C GLN A 108 -5.58 -3.90 -8.88
N LEU A 109 -5.12 -3.35 -7.75
CA LEU A 109 -4.82 -1.92 -7.66
C LEU A 109 -3.69 -1.52 -8.60
N HIS A 110 -2.72 -2.40 -8.86
CA HIS A 110 -1.66 -2.17 -9.84
C HIS A 110 -2.22 -1.92 -11.25
N ASP A 111 -3.21 -2.71 -11.68
CA ASP A 111 -3.87 -2.51 -12.96
C ASP A 111 -4.72 -1.23 -12.96
N LEU A 112 -5.41 -0.97 -11.83
CA LEU A 112 -6.26 0.20 -11.66
C LEU A 112 -5.51 1.52 -11.83
N VAL A 113 -4.27 1.60 -11.31
CA VAL A 113 -3.44 2.83 -11.42
C VAL A 113 -2.80 3.02 -12.79
N GLN A 114 -2.94 2.07 -13.73
CA GLN A 114 -2.58 2.21 -15.14
C GLN A 114 -1.13 2.73 -15.37
N GLY A 115 -0.16 2.05 -14.75
CA GLY A 115 1.26 2.43 -14.80
C GLY A 115 1.68 3.47 -13.77
N GLY A 116 0.76 3.83 -12.87
CA GLY A 116 1.04 4.60 -11.67
C GLY A 116 1.61 3.76 -10.52
N GLU A 117 1.40 4.24 -9.29
CA GLU A 117 1.98 3.64 -8.08
C GLU A 117 0.92 3.39 -7.00
N VAL A 118 1.07 2.28 -6.27
CA VAL A 118 0.25 1.94 -5.10
C VAL A 118 1.16 1.94 -3.88
N LYS A 119 0.88 2.81 -2.90
CA LYS A 119 1.60 2.87 -1.63
C LYS A 119 0.65 2.59 -0.48
N THR A 120 0.95 1.58 0.32
CA THR A 120 0.24 1.29 1.57
C THR A 120 0.97 1.97 2.73
N ASP A 121 0.22 2.62 3.61
CA ASP A 121 0.67 3.04 4.94
C ASP A 121 -0.10 2.25 6.03
N PRO A 122 0.53 1.21 6.61
CA PRO A 122 -0.05 0.41 7.68
C PRO A 122 -0.31 1.19 8.96
N GLY A 123 0.42 2.29 9.21
CA GLY A 123 0.29 3.09 10.44
C GLY A 123 -0.97 3.94 10.46
N THR A 124 -1.44 4.36 9.28
CA THR A 124 -2.67 5.15 9.11
C THR A 124 -3.82 4.38 8.49
N LEU A 125 -3.60 3.10 8.14
CA LEU A 125 -4.53 2.26 7.37
C LEU A 125 -4.99 2.98 6.10
N SER A 126 -4.03 3.50 5.33
CA SER A 126 -4.31 4.24 4.11
C SER A 126 -3.56 3.72 2.89
N LEU A 127 -4.13 3.99 1.72
CA LEU A 127 -3.60 3.68 0.40
C LEU A 127 -3.48 4.97 -0.41
N ALA A 128 -2.26 5.30 -0.83
CA ALA A 128 -2.01 6.36 -1.78
C ALA A 128 -1.84 5.78 -3.19
N LEU A 129 -2.75 6.13 -4.08
CA LEU A 129 -2.77 5.77 -5.48
C LEU A 129 -2.30 6.96 -6.32
N THR A 130 -1.12 6.83 -6.93
CA THR A 130 -0.64 7.77 -7.94
C THR A 130 -1.12 7.28 -9.29
N VAL A 131 -1.86 8.10 -10.03
CA VAL A 131 -2.50 7.72 -11.30
C VAL A 131 -2.17 8.76 -12.38
N PRO A 132 -1.75 8.36 -13.58
CA PRO A 132 -1.52 9.29 -14.69
C PRO A 132 -2.76 10.12 -15.01
N GLN A 133 -2.57 11.41 -15.31
CA GLN A 133 -3.69 12.33 -15.53
C GLN A 133 -4.62 11.90 -16.68
N ALA A 134 -4.10 11.20 -17.69
CA ALA A 134 -4.91 10.65 -18.80
C ALA A 134 -5.89 9.55 -18.36
N ALA A 135 -5.65 8.92 -17.21
CA ALA A 135 -6.48 7.88 -16.61
C ALA A 135 -7.40 8.43 -15.50
N ILE A 136 -7.38 9.73 -15.20
CA ILE A 136 -8.31 10.36 -14.26
C ILE A 136 -9.57 10.81 -15.00
N LEU A 137 -10.75 10.51 -14.46
CA LEU A 137 -12.00 11.08 -14.94
C LEU A 137 -12.00 12.57 -14.64
N ARG A 138 -12.18 13.40 -15.67
CA ARG A 138 -12.30 14.84 -15.51
C ARG A 138 -13.63 15.15 -14.83
N THR A 139 -13.58 15.43 -13.54
CA THR A 139 -14.64 16.14 -12.82
C THR A 139 -14.31 17.63 -12.83
N GLU A 140 -15.33 18.47 -13.03
CA GLU A 140 -15.23 19.92 -12.89
C GLU A 140 -14.60 20.27 -11.53
N GLU A 141 -13.79 21.34 -11.47
CA GLU A 141 -13.25 21.82 -10.18
C GLU A 141 -14.41 22.11 -9.22
N GLY A 142 -14.32 21.56 -7.99
CA GLY A 142 -15.37 21.72 -6.97
C GLY A 142 -16.51 20.69 -7.01
N TYR A 143 -16.49 19.72 -7.94
CA TYR A 143 -17.48 18.64 -7.96
C TYR A 143 -17.27 17.65 -6.79
N ILE A 144 -18.31 17.46 -5.97
CA ILE A 144 -18.39 16.43 -4.92
C ILE A 144 -19.38 15.37 -5.38
N ALA A 145 -18.99 14.10 -5.38
CA ALA A 145 -19.89 13.02 -5.78
C ALA A 145 -21.10 12.93 -4.83
N PRO A 146 -22.33 12.67 -5.33
CA PRO A 146 -23.56 12.65 -4.52
C PRO A 146 -23.51 11.73 -3.29
N GLN A 147 -22.74 10.64 -3.37
CA GLN A 147 -22.55 9.71 -2.26
C GLN A 147 -21.85 10.33 -1.02
N PHE A 148 -21.23 11.49 -1.17
CA PHE A 148 -20.60 12.24 -0.07
C PHE A 148 -21.42 13.45 0.36
N TRP A 149 -22.62 13.63 -0.20
CA TRP A 149 -23.51 14.71 0.22
C TRP A 149 -24.15 14.36 1.56
N ASP A 150 -24.10 15.29 2.50
CA ASP A 150 -24.91 15.21 3.71
C ASP A 150 -26.33 15.67 3.34
N GLU A 151 -27.31 14.78 3.42
CA GLU A 151 -28.72 15.11 3.16
C GLU A 151 -29.33 15.98 4.28
N GLY A 152 -28.60 16.20 5.38
CA GLY A 152 -29.05 16.90 6.55
C GLY A 152 -30.03 16.05 7.37
N ILE A 153 -30.41 16.57 8.54
CA ILE A 153 -31.39 15.94 9.43
C ILE A 153 -32.74 16.65 9.23
N PRO A 154 -33.82 15.94 8.84
CA PRO A 154 -35.16 16.53 8.75
C PRO A 154 -35.59 17.09 10.12
N ARG A 155 -36.16 18.31 10.15
CA ARG A 155 -36.80 18.90 11.33
C ARG A 155 -38.22 18.41 11.52
#